data_AF-A0AAD5QHE2-F1
#
_entry.id   AF-A0AAD5QHE2-F1
#
_cell.length_a   1.000
_cell.length_b   1.000
_cell.length_c   1.000
_cell.angle_alpha   90.00
_cell.angle_beta   90.00
_cell.angle_gamma   90.00
#
_symmetry.space_group_name_H-M   'P 1'
#
loop_
_entity.id
_entity.type
_entity.pdbx_description
1 polymer ?
#
loop_
_entity_poly.entity_id
_entity_poly.type
_entity_poly.pdbx_seq_one_letter_code
_entity_poly.pdbx_strand_id
1 'polypeptide(L)'
;MILGKMVMKLSRDPSSRLLKHVIRCYSRLSDNPRAQQALRQCLPDQLKDETFKTILDEDKSSRHWLRLLMSNLGYPILTEAPQVSSVLK
;
A
#
# COMPACT_ATOMS: atom_id res chain seq x y z
N MET A 1 15.14 3.09 2.21
CA MET A 1 15.02 2.46 0.87
C MET A 1 14.70 3.49 -0.21
N ILE A 2 15.12 3.28 -1.46
CA ILE A 2 14.85 4.18 -2.60
C ILE A 2 13.33 4.39 -2.81
N LEU A 3 12.53 3.34 -2.60
CA LEU A 3 11.07 3.39 -2.74
C LEU A 3 10.42 4.41 -1.78
N GLY A 4 10.87 4.50 -0.53
CA GLY A 4 10.37 5.52 0.42
C GLY A 4 10.69 6.95 -0.03
N LYS A 5 11.89 7.18 -0.57
CA LYS A 5 12.27 8.49 -1.16
C LYS A 5 11.42 8.82 -2.39
N MET A 6 11.05 7.82 -3.20
CA MET A 6 10.16 8.01 -4.34
C MET A 6 8.74 8.39 -3.89
N VAL A 7 8.20 7.75 -2.85
CA VAL A 7 6.87 8.09 -2.30
C VAL A 7 6.83 9.52 -1.77
N MET A 8 7.89 9.97 -1.08
CA MET A 8 7.99 11.35 -0.58
C MET A 8 8.11 12.38 -1.71
N LYS A 9 8.69 12.02 -2.87
CA LYS A 9 8.63 12.87 -4.06
C LYS A 9 7.23 12.89 -4.67
N LEU A 10 6.56 11.73 -4.72
CA LEU A 10 5.19 11.62 -5.23
C LEU A 10 4.17 12.42 -4.41
N SER A 11 4.41 12.64 -3.13
CA SER A 11 3.53 13.49 -2.31
C SER A 11 3.62 14.97 -2.68
N ARG A 12 4.72 15.41 -3.31
CA ARG A 12 4.88 16.79 -3.82
C ARG A 12 4.50 16.90 -5.29
N ASP A 13 4.85 15.90 -6.08
CA ASP A 13 4.56 15.83 -7.52
C ASP A 13 3.82 14.51 -7.82
N PRO A 14 2.47 14.51 -7.78
CA PRO A 14 1.69 13.29 -7.87
C PRO A 14 1.72 12.71 -9.29
N SER A 15 2.33 11.54 -9.44
CA SER A 15 2.32 10.77 -10.69
C SER A 15 1.59 9.44 -10.54
N SER A 16 0.41 9.33 -11.17
CA SER A 16 -0.45 8.15 -11.11
C SER A 16 0.23 6.88 -11.65
N ARG A 17 0.98 7.00 -12.75
CA ARG A 17 1.69 5.88 -13.38
C ARG A 17 2.80 5.31 -12.49
N LEU A 18 3.55 6.19 -11.83
CA LEU A 18 4.64 5.80 -10.94
C LEU A 18 4.09 5.21 -9.64
N LEU A 19 3.07 5.85 -9.04
CA LEU A 19 2.41 5.37 -7.83
C LEU A 19 1.90 3.93 -8.01
N LYS A 20 1.24 3.64 -9.14
CA LYS A 20 0.78 2.29 -9.49
C LYS A 20 1.90 1.25 -9.47
N HIS A 21 3.05 1.57 -10.07
CA HIS A 21 4.20 0.68 -10.09
C HIS A 21 4.78 0.48 -8.69
N VAL A 22 4.91 1.56 -7.93
CA VAL A 22 5.42 1.52 -6.55
C VAL A 22 4.54 0.63 -5.66
N ILE A 23 3.21 0.80 -5.68
CA ILE A 23 2.28 -0.03 -4.91
C ILE A 23 2.38 -1.50 -5.34
N ARG A 24 2.46 -1.77 -6.64
CA ARG A 24 2.64 -3.14 -7.16
C ARG A 24 3.95 -3.77 -6.69
N CYS A 25 5.06 -3.01 -6.71
CA CYS A 25 6.34 -3.47 -6.19
C CYS A 25 6.25 -3.79 -4.69
N TYR A 26 5.60 -2.94 -3.89
CA TYR A 26 5.38 -3.20 -2.48
C TYR A 26 4.55 -4.46 -2.24
N SER A 27 3.45 -4.64 -2.98
CA SER A 27 2.62 -5.84 -2.87
C SER A 27 3.38 -7.12 -3.23
N ARG A 28 4.27 -7.09 -4.23
CA ARG A 28 5.11 -8.24 -4.57
C ARG A 28 6.21 -8.49 -3.54
N LEU A 29 6.75 -7.43 -2.96
CA LEU A 29 7.69 -7.56 -1.84
C LEU A 29 7.01 -8.13 -0.60
N SER A 30 5.73 -7.81 -0.35
CA SER A 30 4.98 -8.36 0.78
C SER A 30 4.60 -9.82 0.63
N ASP A 31 4.76 -10.44 -0.54
CA ASP A 31 4.66 -11.90 -0.68
C ASP A 31 5.80 -12.64 0.06
N ASN A 32 6.92 -11.96 0.36
CA ASN A 32 8.04 -12.57 1.08
C ASN A 32 8.00 -12.21 2.58
N PRO A 33 7.89 -13.18 3.50
CA PRO A 33 7.74 -12.92 4.94
C PRO A 33 8.93 -12.17 5.56
N ARG A 34 10.16 -12.36 5.03
CA ARG A 34 11.32 -11.58 5.48
C ARG A 34 11.22 -10.12 5.07
N ALA A 35 10.72 -9.86 3.86
CA ALA A 35 10.52 -8.51 3.37
C ALA A 35 9.33 -7.83 4.07
N GLN A 36 8.27 -8.57 4.43
CA GLN A 36 7.14 -8.02 5.21
C GLN A 36 7.60 -7.34 6.50
N GLN A 37 8.52 -7.97 7.26
CA GLN A 37 9.05 -7.37 8.48
C GLN A 37 9.79 -6.05 8.22
N ALA A 38 10.64 -6.01 7.18
CA ALA A 38 11.33 -4.79 6.78
C ALA A 38 10.36 -3.71 6.26
N LEU A 39 9.33 -4.12 5.52
CA LEU A 39 8.29 -3.23 5.01
C LEU A 39 7.50 -2.58 6.13
N ARG A 40 7.14 -3.29 7.20
CA ARG A 40 6.47 -2.68 8.36
C ARG A 40 7.26 -1.51 8.96
N GLN A 41 8.59 -1.58 8.93
CA GLN A 41 9.46 -0.51 9.45
C GLN A 41 9.77 0.58 8.42
N CYS A 42 9.71 0.26 7.13
CA CYS A 42 10.12 1.17 6.05
C CYS A 42 8.95 1.69 5.20
N LEU A 43 7.71 1.33 5.51
CA LEU A 43 6.53 1.76 4.77
C LEU A 43 6.24 3.24 5.10
N PRO A 44 6.28 4.13 4.10
CA PRO A 44 6.03 5.56 4.29
C PRO A 44 4.58 5.81 4.69
N ASP A 45 4.37 6.76 5.60
CA ASP A 45 3.05 7.08 6.14
C ASP A 45 2.11 7.65 5.08
N GLN A 46 2.61 8.31 4.03
CA GLN A 46 1.80 8.80 2.91
C GLN A 46 1.04 7.69 2.16
N LEU A 47 1.51 6.43 2.21
CA LEU A 47 0.76 5.27 1.67
C LEU A 47 -0.32 4.75 2.62
N LYS A 48 -0.22 5.07 3.91
CA LYS A 48 -1.20 4.75 4.95
C LYS A 48 -2.25 5.86 5.09
N ASP A 49 -1.84 7.09 4.85
CA ASP A 49 -2.66 8.30 4.88
C ASP A 49 -3.47 8.48 3.59
N GLU A 50 -4.43 9.40 3.62
CA GLU A 50 -5.27 9.75 2.48
C GLU A 50 -4.54 10.57 1.41
N THR A 51 -3.22 10.73 1.49
CA THR A 51 -2.40 11.55 0.57
C THR A 51 -2.60 11.17 -0.90
N PHE A 52 -2.74 9.87 -1.18
CA PHE A 52 -2.95 9.37 -2.54
C PHE A 52 -4.39 8.94 -2.82
N LYS A 53 -5.34 9.23 -1.93
CA LYS A 53 -6.73 8.74 -2.02
C LYS A 53 -7.40 9.11 -3.34
N THR A 54 -7.25 10.36 -3.79
CA THR A 54 -7.83 10.84 -5.06
C THR A 54 -7.33 10.02 -6.26
N ILE A 55 -6.04 9.72 -6.31
CA ILE A 55 -5.42 8.94 -7.40
C ILE A 55 -5.82 7.46 -7.32
N LEU A 56 -5.97 6.95 -6.10
CA LEU A 56 -6.40 5.56 -5.84
C LEU A 56 -7.88 5.33 -6.14
N ASP A 57 -8.73 6.34 -5.96
CA ASP A 57 -10.14 6.26 -6.33
C ASP A 57 -10.32 6.25 -7.86
N GLU A 58 -9.45 6.95 -8.59
CA GLU A 58 -9.42 6.88 -10.06
C GLU A 58 -8.87 5.53 -10.58
N ASP A 59 -7.91 4.91 -9.88
CA ASP A 59 -7.32 3.62 -10.26
C ASP A 59 -7.65 2.49 -9.26
N LYS A 60 -8.78 1.83 -9.51
CA LYS A 60 -9.26 0.65 -8.77
C LYS A 60 -8.21 -0.47 -8.65
N SER A 61 -7.32 -0.61 -9.64
CA SER A 61 -6.26 -1.63 -9.60
C SER A 61 -5.25 -1.30 -8.50
N SER A 62 -4.81 -0.05 -8.44
CA SER A 62 -3.84 0.41 -7.44
C SER A 62 -4.42 0.30 -6.02
N ARG A 63 -5.71 0.61 -5.85
CA ARG A 63 -6.44 0.40 -4.59
C ARG A 63 -6.48 -1.07 -4.16
N HIS A 64 -6.71 -1.98 -5.10
CA HIS A 64 -6.69 -3.42 -4.84
C HIS A 64 -5.31 -3.91 -4.35
N TRP A 65 -4.22 -3.50 -5.01
CA TRP A 65 -2.86 -3.87 -4.61
C TRP A 65 -2.46 -3.29 -3.25
N LEU A 66 -2.89 -2.07 -2.95
CA LEU A 66 -2.67 -1.46 -1.64
C LEU A 66 -3.39 -2.25 -0.54
N ARG A 67 -4.62 -2.70 -0.81
CA ARG A 67 -5.38 -3.53 0.12
C ARG A 67 -4.68 -4.87 0.38
N LEU A 68 -4.18 -5.52 -0.67
CA LEU A 68 -3.43 -6.77 -0.55
C LEU A 68 -2.13 -6.57 0.24
N LEU A 69 -1.40 -5.49 -0.04
CA LEU A 69 -0.20 -5.12 0.72
C LEU A 69 -0.51 -4.96 2.21
N MET A 70 -1.54 -4.18 2.57
CA MET A 70 -1.92 -3.96 3.96
C MET A 70 -2.36 -5.26 4.65
N SER A 71 -3.13 -6.10 3.96
CA SER A 71 -3.52 -7.43 4.44
C SER A 71 -2.29 -8.32 4.74
N ASN A 72 -1.35 -8.41 3.79
CA ASN A 72 -0.11 -9.16 3.95
C ASN A 72 0.76 -8.63 5.11
N LEU A 73 0.72 -7.33 5.35
CA LEU A 73 1.43 -6.70 6.46
C LEU A 73 0.65 -6.75 7.78
N GLY A 74 -0.62 -7.15 7.78
CA GLY A 74 -1.49 -7.17 8.96
C GLY A 74 -1.90 -5.78 9.46
N TYR A 75 -1.89 -4.77 8.59
CA TYR A 75 -2.41 -3.44 8.92
C TYR A 75 -3.92 -3.38 8.71
N PRO A 76 -4.68 -2.79 9.65
CA PRO A 76 -6.09 -2.53 9.44
C PRO A 76 -6.24 -1.51 8.30
N ILE A 77 -6.97 -1.87 7.25
CA ILE A 77 -7.34 -0.94 6.17
C ILE A 77 -8.24 0.13 6.79
N LEU A 78 -7.75 1.36 6.98
CA LEU A 78 -8.55 2.46 7.54
C LEU A 78 -9.74 2.86 6.64
N THR A 79 -9.82 2.33 5.41
CA THR A 79 -10.79 2.75 4.39
C THR A 79 -11.99 1.81 4.21
N GLU A 80 -12.08 0.67 4.89
CA GLU A 80 -13.24 -0.21 4.78
C GLU A 80 -13.64 -0.74 6.15
N ALA A 81 -14.84 -0.34 6.60
CA ALA A 81 -15.58 -1.01 7.66
C ALA A 81 -15.52 -2.54 7.50
N PRO A 82 -15.52 -3.32 8.59
CA PRO A 82 -15.18 -4.73 8.59
C PRO A 82 -16.08 -5.53 7.63
N GLN A 83 -15.55 -5.90 6.47
CA GLN A 83 -16.14 -6.92 5.62
C GLN A 83 -15.68 -8.27 6.14
N VAL A 84 -16.55 -8.84 6.96
CA VAL A 84 -16.55 -10.20 7.49
C VAL A 84 -16.19 -11.20 6.39
N SER A 85 -15.09 -11.94 6.56
CA SER A 85 -14.86 -13.28 5.98
C SER A 85 -13.60 -13.88 6.63
N SER A 86 -13.74 -14.56 7.77
CA SER A 86 -14.04 -16.00 7.91
C SER A 86 -12.79 -16.86 7.70
N VAL A 87 -12.36 -17.60 8.74
CA VAL A 87 -12.31 -19.07 8.78
C VAL A 87 -11.93 -19.51 10.20
N LEU A 88 -12.95 -20.02 10.90
CA LEU A 88 -12.93 -21.25 11.69
C LEU A 88 -11.60 -21.72 12.29
N LYS A 89 -11.57 -21.77 13.61
CA LYS A 89 -11.03 -22.93 14.32
C LYS A 89 -12.09 -23.43 15.29
#